data_AF-A0A8T4BX93-F1
#
_entry.id   AF-A0A8T4BX93-F1
#
_cell.length_a   1.000
_cell.length_b   1.000
_cell.length_c   1.000
_cell.angle_alpha   90.00
_cell.angle_beta   90.00
_cell.angle_gamma   90.00
#
_symmetry.space_group_name_H-M   'P 1'
#
loop_
_entity.id
_entity.type
_entity.pdbx_description
1 polymer ?
#
loop_
_entity_poly.entity_id
_entity_poly.type
_entity_poly.pdbx_seq_one_letter_code
_entity_poly.pdbx_strand_id
1 'polypeptide(L)'
;MTNKNSTIKEPSLEDRLLQIGSLSQISRGIERSRSPSERLGLYQNLAGILSGGDGRLFKDSYGDIRVSPEEAVRYAAEGTQTRIKDAESLYEKDKGRIVEEVISAMKKDLQSAKTIDEAAGKLSEYLRGLYGIPELDQVTADGYEQQEVARRLGVSMNYSARGSIEKYRGSHEALVARTIAREEFIKEEKEGDKVIGYRLDKDKITKAMDNIGIGALLYSNTQNIKEMKKKIEEKKAKQNQLDLFD
;
A
#
# COMPACT_ATOMS: atom_id res chain seq x y z
N MET A 1 -2.09 33.48 36.85
CA MET A 1 -3.02 32.33 36.84
C MET A 1 -2.99 31.72 35.45
N THR A 2 -2.41 30.53 35.36
CA THR A 2 -2.27 29.72 34.14
C THR A 2 -3.44 28.75 34.06
N ASN A 3 -4.12 28.71 32.92
CA ASN A 3 -4.68 27.50 32.34
C ASN A 3 -4.97 27.76 30.86
N LYS A 4 -3.96 27.57 30.01
CA LYS A 4 -4.21 27.30 28.59
C LYS A 4 -4.63 25.83 28.54
N ASN A 5 -5.94 25.59 28.47
CA ASN A 5 -6.46 24.31 28.01
C ASN A 5 -5.93 24.08 26.59
N SER A 6 -4.84 23.34 26.46
CA SER A 6 -4.49 22.67 25.22
C SER A 6 -5.49 21.52 25.06
N THR A 7 -6.67 21.82 24.51
CA THR A 7 -7.57 20.80 23.97
C THR A 7 -6.77 20.03 22.92
N ILE A 8 -6.31 18.83 23.28
CA ILE A 8 -5.85 17.83 22.34
C ILE A 8 -7.03 17.60 21.41
N LYS A 9 -6.96 18.10 20.17
CA LYS A 9 -7.98 17.81 19.16
C LYS A 9 -8.03 16.29 19.02
N GLU A 10 -9.20 15.71 19.26
CA GLU A 10 -9.38 14.30 18.93
C GLU A 10 -8.99 14.07 17.46
N PRO A 11 -8.20 13.02 17.17
CA PRO A 11 -7.80 12.73 15.79
C PRO A 11 -9.03 12.56 14.90
N SER A 12 -8.96 13.15 13.70
CA SER A 12 -10.01 12.99 12.69
C SER A 12 -10.14 11.53 12.25
N LEU A 13 -11.26 11.18 11.59
CA LEU A 13 -11.40 9.85 11.02
C LEU A 13 -10.25 9.55 10.05
N GLU A 14 -9.89 10.52 9.21
CA GLU A 14 -8.78 10.43 8.26
C GLU A 14 -7.46 10.11 8.95
N ASP A 15 -7.13 10.83 10.02
CA ASP A 15 -5.89 10.57 10.78
C ASP A 15 -5.88 9.15 11.34
N ARG A 16 -7.02 8.67 11.84
CA ARG A 16 -7.16 7.30 12.37
C ARG A 16 -6.99 6.25 11.27
N LEU A 17 -7.63 6.46 10.12
CA LEU A 17 -7.49 5.56 8.96
C LEU A 17 -6.05 5.54 8.45
N LEU A 18 -5.37 6.68 8.41
CA LEU A 18 -3.96 6.75 8.04
C LEU A 18 -3.07 6.00 9.03
N GLN A 19 -3.33 6.11 10.33
CA GLN A 19 -2.60 5.35 11.35
C GLN A 19 -2.84 3.84 11.23
N ILE A 20 -4.10 3.39 11.07
CA ILE A 20 -4.46 1.98 10.89
C ILE A 20 -3.77 1.42 9.62
N GLY A 21 -3.83 2.15 8.51
CA GLY A 21 -3.18 1.76 7.26
C GLY A 21 -1.65 1.68 7.40
N SER A 22 -1.04 2.66 8.07
CA SER A 22 0.41 2.69 8.33
C SER A 22 0.86 1.53 9.21
N LEU A 23 0.13 1.22 10.29
CA LEU A 23 0.44 0.08 11.16
C LEU A 23 0.33 -1.25 10.40
N SER A 24 -0.68 -1.40 9.55
CA SER A 24 -0.86 -2.58 8.70
C SER A 24 0.29 -2.75 7.70
N GLN A 25 0.77 -1.64 7.12
CA GLN A 25 1.94 -1.65 6.22
C GLN A 25 3.24 -1.96 6.97
N ILE A 26 3.44 -1.36 8.14
CA ILE A 26 4.63 -1.56 8.98
C ILE A 26 4.73 -3.01 9.45
N SER A 27 3.61 -3.58 9.94
CA SER A 27 3.55 -4.99 10.37
C SER A 27 4.06 -5.92 9.25
N ARG A 28 3.50 -5.77 8.05
CA ARG A 28 3.92 -6.56 6.88
C ARG A 28 5.36 -6.26 6.45
N GLY A 29 5.79 -5.01 6.56
CA GLY A 29 7.17 -4.62 6.30
C GLY A 29 8.14 -5.34 7.23
N ILE A 30 7.81 -5.47 8.51
CA ILE A 30 8.64 -6.15 9.52
C ILE A 30 8.71 -7.64 9.23
N GLU A 31 7.57 -8.29 8.98
CA GLU A 31 7.50 -9.73 8.63
C GLU A 31 8.37 -10.06 7.42
N ARG A 32 8.43 -9.15 6.45
CA ARG A 32 9.11 -9.37 5.17
C ARG A 32 10.56 -8.93 5.15
N SER A 33 10.91 -7.93 5.95
CA SER A 33 12.27 -7.38 5.94
C SER A 33 13.22 -8.39 6.57
N ARG A 34 14.34 -8.64 5.87
CA ARG A 34 15.47 -9.43 6.37
C ARG A 34 16.67 -8.55 6.73
N SER A 35 16.63 -7.27 6.37
CA SER A 35 17.70 -6.33 6.64
C SER A 35 17.53 -5.69 8.03
N PRO A 36 18.55 -5.76 8.90
CA PRO A 36 18.52 -5.05 10.18
C PRO A 36 18.30 -3.54 10.04
N SER A 37 18.82 -2.91 8.97
CA SER A 37 18.69 -1.47 8.77
C SER A 37 17.28 -1.07 8.33
N GLU A 38 16.63 -1.86 7.50
CA GLU A 38 15.23 -1.65 7.12
C GLU A 38 14.30 -1.84 8.33
N ARG A 39 14.53 -2.90 9.11
CA ARG A 39 13.78 -3.15 10.36
C ARG A 39 13.92 -2.00 11.35
N LEU A 40 15.11 -1.41 11.47
CA LEU A 40 15.33 -0.25 12.34
C LEU A 40 14.39 0.91 12.00
N GLY A 41 14.28 1.26 10.72
CA GLY A 41 13.37 2.32 10.26
C GLY A 41 11.90 1.97 10.51
N LEU A 42 11.51 0.71 10.29
CA LEU A 42 10.16 0.24 10.57
C LEU A 42 9.81 0.29 12.06
N TYR A 43 10.75 -0.07 12.95
CA TYR A 43 10.56 0.01 14.40
C TYR A 43 10.43 1.45 14.89
N GLN A 44 11.22 2.37 14.33
CA GLN A 44 11.12 3.80 14.67
C GLN A 44 9.75 4.36 14.25
N ASN A 45 9.28 4.01 13.05
CA ASN A 45 7.96 4.41 12.57
C ASN A 45 6.84 3.83 13.43
N LEU A 46 6.95 2.55 13.81
CA LEU A 46 5.97 1.90 14.70
C LEU A 46 5.90 2.61 16.06
N ALA A 47 7.04 2.84 16.69
CA ALA A 47 7.12 3.53 17.97
C ALA A 47 6.57 4.95 17.90
N GLY A 48 6.82 5.67 16.79
CA GLY A 48 6.28 7.01 16.56
C GLY A 48 4.75 7.04 16.46
N ILE A 49 4.16 6.05 15.78
CA ILE A 49 2.70 5.94 15.70
C ILE A 49 2.11 5.57 17.07
N LEU A 50 2.69 4.58 17.76
CA LEU A 50 2.19 4.11 19.05
C LEU A 50 2.29 5.17 20.14
N SER A 51 3.34 5.99 20.14
CA SER A 51 3.54 7.05 21.13
C SER A 51 2.72 8.31 20.90
N GLY A 52 2.14 8.48 19.70
CA GLY A 52 1.42 9.71 19.34
C GLY A 52 2.29 10.98 19.40
N GLY A 53 3.61 10.84 19.32
CA GLY A 53 4.57 11.94 19.44
C GLY A 53 5.07 12.22 20.87
N ASP A 54 4.63 11.47 21.89
CA ASP A 54 5.19 11.58 23.23
C ASP A 54 6.59 10.95 23.29
N GLY A 55 7.58 11.74 23.70
CA GLY A 55 8.99 11.33 23.69
C GLY A 55 9.37 10.28 24.76
N ARG A 56 8.60 10.14 25.84
CA ARG A 56 8.80 9.08 26.84
C ARG A 56 8.17 7.79 26.34
N LEU A 57 6.91 7.84 25.94
CA LEU A 57 6.21 6.69 25.37
C LEU A 57 6.90 6.16 24.11
N PHE A 58 7.54 7.03 23.33
CA PHE A 58 8.37 6.62 22.19
C PHE A 58 9.55 5.74 22.64
N LYS A 59 10.29 6.16 23.68
CA LYS A 59 11.45 5.40 24.17
C LYS A 59 11.04 4.04 24.71
N ASP A 60 9.95 4.01 25.46
CA ASP A 60 9.42 2.78 26.04
C ASP A 60 8.94 1.83 24.93
N SER A 61 8.08 2.33 24.02
CA SER A 61 7.57 1.55 22.88
C SER A 61 8.72 1.04 22.01
N TYR A 62 9.70 1.89 21.68
CA TYR A 62 10.83 1.49 20.85
C TYR A 62 11.73 0.46 21.54
N GLY A 63 11.88 0.56 22.87
CA GLY A 63 12.59 -0.41 23.69
C GLY A 63 11.96 -1.80 23.61
N ASP A 64 10.64 -1.88 23.67
CA ASP A 64 9.87 -3.13 23.61
C ASP A 64 9.84 -3.71 22.19
N ILE A 65 9.57 -2.88 21.18
CA ILE A 65 9.44 -3.30 19.78
C ILE A 65 10.74 -3.91 19.24
N ARG A 66 11.89 -3.35 19.60
CA ARG A 66 13.18 -3.79 19.03
C ARG A 66 13.69 -5.13 19.59
N VAL A 67 12.97 -5.73 20.54
CA VAL A 67 13.33 -7.01 21.16
C VAL A 67 13.35 -8.12 20.11
N SER A 68 12.31 -8.23 19.29
CA SER A 68 12.26 -9.15 18.16
C SER A 68 11.27 -8.69 17.08
N PRO A 69 11.41 -9.17 15.83
CA PRO A 69 10.42 -8.93 14.79
C PRO A 69 9.00 -9.37 15.17
N GLU A 70 8.87 -10.48 15.89
CA GLU A 70 7.59 -11.04 16.34
C GLU A 70 6.91 -10.10 17.34
N GLU A 71 7.68 -9.55 18.29
CA GLU A 71 7.16 -8.53 19.22
C GLU A 71 6.73 -7.28 18.47
N ALA A 72 7.55 -6.78 17.54
CA ALA A 72 7.18 -5.63 16.73
C ALA A 72 5.88 -5.83 15.93
N VAL A 73 5.67 -7.04 15.36
CA VAL A 73 4.43 -7.41 14.67
C VAL A 73 3.25 -7.47 15.66
N ARG A 74 3.44 -8.04 16.86
CA ARG A 74 2.42 -8.08 17.91
C ARG A 74 1.97 -6.66 18.30
N TYR A 75 2.91 -5.76 18.58
CA TYR A 75 2.62 -4.35 18.91
C TYR A 75 1.91 -3.62 17.77
N ALA A 76 2.28 -3.88 16.51
CA ALA A 76 1.60 -3.32 15.35
C ALA A 76 0.15 -3.82 15.24
N ALA A 77 -0.08 -5.12 15.47
CA ALA A 77 -1.41 -5.71 15.46
C ALA A 77 -2.30 -5.16 16.58
N GLU A 78 -1.79 -5.08 17.80
CA GLU A 78 -2.50 -4.50 18.96
C GLU A 78 -2.82 -3.02 18.73
N GLY A 79 -1.83 -2.25 18.26
CA GLY A 79 -2.02 -0.85 17.90
C GLY A 79 -3.06 -0.63 16.81
N THR A 80 -3.14 -1.56 15.85
CA THR A 80 -4.15 -1.56 14.77
C THR A 80 -5.54 -1.81 15.35
N GLN A 81 -5.70 -2.85 16.18
CA GLN A 81 -6.98 -3.22 16.78
C GLN A 81 -7.54 -2.10 17.68
N THR A 82 -6.70 -1.48 18.49
CA THR A 82 -7.12 -0.35 19.33
C THR A 82 -7.63 0.82 18.47
N ARG A 83 -6.88 1.19 17.43
CA ARG A 83 -7.29 2.31 16.55
C ARG A 83 -8.53 2.00 15.72
N ILE A 84 -8.73 0.74 15.32
CA ILE A 84 -9.95 0.29 14.69
C ILE A 84 -11.14 0.58 15.61
N LYS A 85 -11.09 0.11 16.87
CA LYS A 85 -12.15 0.36 17.86
C LYS A 85 -12.42 1.86 18.04
N ASP A 86 -11.37 2.67 18.12
CA ASP A 86 -11.52 4.11 18.28
C ASP A 86 -12.09 4.81 17.03
N ALA A 87 -11.99 4.19 15.86
CA ALA A 87 -12.46 4.73 14.59
C ALA A 87 -13.84 4.21 14.18
N GLU A 88 -14.33 3.10 14.75
CA GLU A 88 -15.57 2.41 14.36
C GLU A 88 -16.77 3.37 14.24
N SER A 89 -17.10 4.10 15.30
CA SER A 89 -18.28 4.97 15.30
C SER A 89 -18.18 6.15 14.33
N LEU A 90 -16.97 6.64 14.05
CA LEU A 90 -16.74 7.69 13.05
C LEU A 90 -16.82 7.11 11.64
N TYR A 91 -16.23 5.93 11.44
CA TYR A 91 -16.25 5.23 10.17
C TYR A 91 -17.67 4.86 9.76
N GLU A 92 -18.50 4.32 10.66
CA GLU A 92 -19.91 4.01 10.36
C GLU A 92 -20.69 5.22 9.87
N LYS A 93 -20.42 6.42 10.41
CA LYS A 93 -21.12 7.65 10.03
C LYS A 93 -20.66 8.20 8.69
N ASP A 94 -19.38 8.05 8.34
CA ASP A 94 -18.76 8.77 7.24
C ASP A 94 -18.09 7.86 6.19
N LYS A 95 -18.31 6.54 6.30
CA LYS A 95 -17.78 5.53 5.37
C LYS A 95 -18.15 5.84 3.92
N GLY A 96 -19.38 6.30 3.67
CA GLY A 96 -19.82 6.64 2.32
C GLY A 96 -18.87 7.61 1.62
N ARG A 97 -18.50 8.69 2.31
CA ARG A 97 -17.55 9.68 1.80
C ARG A 97 -16.16 9.09 1.58
N ILE A 98 -15.66 8.30 2.54
CA ILE A 98 -14.34 7.65 2.43
C ILE A 98 -14.30 6.70 1.23
N VAL A 99 -15.34 5.88 1.05
CA VAL A 99 -15.49 4.96 -0.09
C VAL A 99 -15.54 5.73 -1.41
N GLU A 100 -16.32 6.80 -1.49
CA GLU A 100 -16.41 7.64 -2.69
C GLU A 100 -15.08 8.28 -3.04
N GLU A 101 -14.31 8.76 -2.06
CA GLU A 101 -12.99 9.34 -2.29
C GLU A 101 -12.01 8.33 -2.87
N VAL A 102 -11.93 7.14 -2.27
CA VAL A 102 -11.06 6.04 -2.73
C VAL A 102 -11.44 5.60 -4.15
N ILE A 103 -12.73 5.33 -4.38
CA ILE A 103 -13.24 4.92 -5.69
C ILE A 103 -12.98 5.99 -6.75
N SER A 104 -13.16 7.26 -6.41
CA SER A 104 -12.95 8.36 -7.36
C SER A 104 -11.48 8.48 -7.77
N ALA A 105 -10.55 8.30 -6.82
CA ALA A 105 -9.12 8.28 -7.13
C ALA A 105 -8.74 7.11 -8.04
N MET A 106 -9.20 5.89 -7.74
CA MET A 106 -8.95 4.71 -8.57
C MET A 106 -9.50 4.88 -10.00
N LYS A 107 -10.74 5.36 -10.14
CA LYS A 107 -11.35 5.60 -11.47
C LYS A 107 -10.56 6.60 -12.30
N LYS A 108 -10.14 7.72 -11.68
CA LYS A 108 -9.39 8.77 -12.38
C LYS A 108 -8.10 8.20 -12.99
N ASP A 109 -7.43 7.29 -12.29
CA ASP A 109 -6.22 6.67 -12.79
C ASP A 109 -6.47 5.66 -13.92
N LEU A 110 -7.57 4.91 -13.82
CA LEU A 110 -7.99 3.94 -14.84
C LEU A 110 -8.37 4.59 -16.17
N GLN A 111 -8.90 5.82 -16.17
CA GLN A 111 -9.30 6.54 -17.40
C GLN A 111 -8.17 6.69 -18.43
N SER A 112 -6.91 6.68 -17.98
CA SER A 112 -5.75 6.82 -18.86
C SER A 112 -5.06 5.48 -19.19
N ALA A 113 -5.66 4.35 -18.82
CA ALA A 113 -5.13 3.03 -19.15
C ALA A 113 -5.62 2.60 -20.54
N LYS A 114 -4.68 2.20 -21.41
CA LYS A 114 -4.95 1.72 -22.78
C LYS A 114 -5.03 0.21 -22.86
N THR A 115 -4.43 -0.50 -21.90
CA THR A 115 -4.40 -1.96 -21.84
C THR A 115 -4.83 -2.44 -20.46
N ILE A 116 -5.25 -3.70 -20.37
CA ILE A 116 -5.60 -4.32 -19.10
C ILE A 116 -4.40 -4.39 -18.14
N ASP A 117 -3.19 -4.55 -18.68
CA ASP A 117 -1.97 -4.59 -17.87
C ASP A 117 -1.62 -3.21 -17.30
N GLU A 118 -1.84 -2.13 -18.06
CA GLU A 118 -1.71 -0.76 -17.55
C GLU A 118 -2.77 -0.47 -16.47
N ALA A 119 -4.03 -0.89 -16.71
CA ALA A 119 -5.11 -0.73 -15.74
C ALA A 119 -4.80 -1.49 -14.43
N ALA A 120 -4.37 -2.74 -14.55
CA ALA A 120 -3.98 -3.59 -13.43
C ALA A 120 -2.76 -3.04 -12.68
N GLY A 121 -1.75 -2.54 -13.39
CA GLY A 121 -0.58 -1.92 -12.80
C GLY A 121 -0.90 -0.67 -11.99
N LYS A 122 -1.84 0.17 -12.47
CA LYS A 122 -2.30 1.34 -11.72
C LYS A 122 -3.11 0.94 -10.49
N LEU A 123 -4.02 -0.03 -10.66
CA LEU A 123 -4.91 -0.44 -9.58
C LEU A 123 -4.19 -1.23 -8.48
N SER A 124 -3.16 -2.03 -8.82
CA SER A 124 -2.40 -2.82 -7.85
C SER A 124 -1.73 -1.97 -6.77
N GLU A 125 -1.36 -0.73 -7.08
CA GLU A 125 -0.78 0.20 -6.10
C GLU A 125 -1.79 0.59 -5.01
N TYR A 126 -3.06 0.76 -5.38
CA TYR A 126 -4.13 1.01 -4.42
C TYR A 126 -4.45 -0.23 -3.57
N LEU A 127 -4.37 -1.42 -4.17
CA LEU A 127 -4.68 -2.70 -3.52
C LEU A 127 -3.49 -3.29 -2.75
N ARG A 128 -2.37 -2.56 -2.65
CA ARG A 128 -1.15 -3.08 -2.03
C ARG A 128 -1.39 -3.48 -0.58
N GLY A 129 -1.04 -4.74 -0.27
CA GLY A 129 -1.24 -5.34 1.04
C GLY A 129 -2.69 -5.74 1.34
N LEU A 130 -3.64 -5.56 0.42
CA LEU A 130 -5.02 -5.98 0.67
C LEU A 130 -5.14 -7.52 0.71
N TYR A 131 -4.32 -8.20 -0.08
CA TYR A 131 -4.36 -9.65 -0.23
C TYR A 131 -3.13 -10.31 0.39
N GLY A 132 -3.33 -11.48 0.98
CA GLY A 132 -2.26 -12.40 1.28
C GLY A 132 -1.62 -12.84 -0.04
N ILE A 133 -0.41 -12.36 -0.29
CA ILE A 133 0.35 -12.79 -1.46
C ILE A 133 0.88 -14.18 -1.14
N PRO A 134 0.60 -15.20 -1.98
CA PRO A 134 1.18 -16.52 -1.80
C PRO A 134 2.69 -16.42 -1.65
N GLU A 135 3.29 -17.27 -0.81
CA GLU A 135 4.74 -17.32 -0.74
C GLU A 135 5.31 -17.69 -2.11
N LEU A 136 6.36 -16.98 -2.54
CA LEU A 136 7.07 -17.30 -3.76
C LEU A 136 7.78 -18.65 -3.59
N ASP A 137 7.30 -19.66 -4.28
CA ASP A 137 7.94 -20.97 -4.33
C ASP A 137 9.17 -20.97 -5.26
N GLN A 138 10.01 -22.00 -5.10
CA GLN A 138 11.24 -22.13 -5.87
C GLN A 138 10.97 -22.34 -7.37
N VAL A 139 9.88 -23.02 -7.73
CA VAL A 139 9.52 -23.30 -9.13
C VAL A 139 9.20 -22.00 -9.87
N THR A 140 8.45 -21.11 -9.24
CA THR A 140 8.11 -19.79 -9.77
C THR A 140 9.35 -18.90 -9.83
N ALA A 141 10.21 -18.94 -8.80
CA ALA A 141 11.48 -18.21 -8.81
C ALA A 141 12.40 -18.66 -9.94
N ASP A 142 12.50 -19.97 -10.19
CA ASP A 142 13.24 -20.55 -11.30
C ASP A 142 12.67 -20.10 -12.63
N GLY A 143 11.34 -20.10 -12.78
CA GLY A 143 10.65 -19.56 -13.95
C GLY A 143 10.99 -18.09 -14.24
N TYR A 144 11.11 -17.24 -13.21
CA TYR A 144 11.52 -15.84 -13.40
C TYR A 144 12.98 -15.70 -13.86
N GLU A 145 13.91 -16.46 -13.30
CA GLU A 145 15.31 -16.46 -13.77
C GLU A 145 15.39 -17.01 -15.21
N GLN A 146 14.56 -17.98 -15.55
CA GLN A 146 14.42 -18.52 -16.90
C GLN A 146 13.83 -17.53 -17.92
N GLN A 147 13.05 -16.55 -17.49
CA GLN A 147 12.61 -15.48 -18.38
C GLN A 147 13.68 -14.38 -18.48
N GLU A 148 14.37 -14.08 -17.38
CA GLU A 148 15.34 -12.99 -17.33
C GLU A 148 16.60 -13.29 -18.14
N VAL A 149 17.17 -14.50 -18.05
CA VAL A 149 18.33 -14.85 -18.90
C VAL A 149 17.94 -15.11 -20.37
N ALA A 150 16.71 -15.57 -20.67
CA ALA A 150 16.19 -15.70 -22.03
C ALA A 150 16.17 -14.34 -22.72
N ARG A 151 15.65 -13.33 -22.01
CA ARG A 151 15.64 -11.94 -22.48
C ARG A 151 17.06 -11.39 -22.64
N ARG A 152 17.96 -11.64 -21.68
CA ARG A 152 19.36 -11.16 -21.75
C ARG A 152 20.13 -11.79 -22.92
N LEU A 153 19.87 -13.05 -23.22
CA LEU A 153 20.58 -13.79 -24.26
C LEU A 153 19.86 -13.76 -25.62
N GLY A 154 18.63 -13.24 -25.69
CA GLY A 154 17.83 -13.20 -26.91
C GLY A 154 17.44 -14.60 -27.43
N VAL A 155 17.37 -15.59 -26.53
CA VAL A 155 17.08 -16.99 -26.89
C VAL A 155 15.69 -17.40 -26.39
N SER A 156 14.97 -18.19 -27.19
CA SER A 156 13.65 -18.74 -26.86
C SER A 156 13.70 -20.14 -26.24
N MET A 157 14.89 -20.69 -26.00
CA MET A 157 15.08 -22.06 -25.51
C MET A 157 14.79 -22.20 -24.02
N ASN A 158 14.15 -23.31 -23.64
CA ASN A 158 14.00 -23.76 -22.26
C ASN A 158 15.39 -24.13 -21.70
N TYR A 159 16.00 -23.24 -20.93
CA TYR A 159 17.19 -23.54 -20.15
C TYR A 159 16.82 -23.66 -18.68
N SER A 160 17.52 -24.52 -17.94
CA SER A 160 17.33 -24.63 -16.49
C SER A 160 18.16 -23.54 -15.80
N ALA A 161 17.50 -22.53 -15.24
CA ALA A 161 18.12 -21.61 -14.30
C ALA A 161 17.43 -21.67 -12.95
N ARG A 162 18.24 -21.61 -11.88
CA ARG A 162 17.76 -21.55 -10.51
C ARG A 162 17.67 -20.09 -10.08
N GLY A 163 16.46 -19.64 -9.81
CA GLY A 163 16.20 -18.28 -9.35
C GLY A 163 16.38 -18.14 -7.84
N SER A 164 16.75 -16.94 -7.41
CA SER A 164 16.73 -16.60 -5.99
C SER A 164 15.33 -16.13 -5.60
N ILE A 165 14.68 -16.84 -4.68
CA ILE A 165 13.40 -16.40 -4.07
C ILE A 165 13.54 -14.99 -3.52
N GLU A 166 14.68 -14.67 -2.90
CA GLU A 166 14.93 -13.35 -2.34
C GLU A 166 15.01 -12.27 -3.44
N LYS A 167 15.66 -12.57 -4.57
CA LYS A 167 15.74 -11.66 -5.73
C LYS A 167 14.36 -11.35 -6.30
N TYR A 168 13.48 -12.35 -6.39
CA TYR A 168 12.21 -12.23 -7.12
C TYR A 168 10.98 -11.96 -6.26
N ARG A 169 11.08 -12.00 -4.93
CA ARG A 169 9.94 -11.80 -4.02
C ARG A 169 9.18 -10.50 -4.30
N GLY A 170 9.88 -9.39 -4.51
CA GLY A 170 9.25 -8.10 -4.80
C GLY A 170 8.51 -8.09 -6.14
N SER A 171 9.12 -8.66 -7.18
CA SER A 171 8.51 -8.81 -8.50
C SER A 171 7.29 -9.73 -8.48
N HIS A 172 7.36 -10.81 -7.69
CA HIS A 172 6.23 -11.73 -7.50
C HIS A 172 5.05 -11.02 -6.84
N GLU A 173 5.28 -10.29 -5.76
CA GLU A 173 4.25 -9.48 -5.09
C GLU A 173 3.56 -8.52 -6.05
N ALA A 174 4.34 -7.79 -6.84
CA ALA A 174 3.80 -6.86 -7.83
C ALA A 174 2.96 -7.60 -8.91
N LEU A 175 3.41 -8.77 -9.36
CA LEU A 175 2.69 -9.56 -10.37
C LEU A 175 1.37 -10.12 -9.82
N VAL A 176 1.40 -10.69 -8.61
CA VAL A 176 0.20 -11.23 -7.94
C VAL A 176 -0.81 -10.11 -7.70
N ALA A 177 -0.35 -8.96 -7.16
CA ALA A 177 -1.23 -7.82 -6.93
C ALA A 177 -1.88 -7.31 -8.23
N ARG A 178 -1.15 -7.30 -9.36
CA ARG A 178 -1.71 -6.97 -10.68
C ARG A 178 -2.70 -8.01 -11.17
N THR A 179 -2.42 -9.29 -10.96
CA THR A 179 -3.32 -10.38 -11.37
C THR A 179 -4.65 -10.28 -10.63
N ILE A 180 -4.61 -10.10 -9.30
CA ILE A 180 -5.82 -9.91 -8.50
C ILE A 180 -6.56 -8.62 -8.93
N ALA A 181 -5.84 -7.52 -9.14
CA ALA A 181 -6.45 -6.27 -9.62
C ALA A 181 -7.20 -6.49 -10.96
N ARG A 182 -6.58 -7.21 -11.89
CA ARG A 182 -7.12 -7.55 -13.21
C ARG A 182 -8.36 -8.43 -13.11
N GLU A 183 -8.26 -9.53 -12.37
CA GLU A 183 -9.30 -10.57 -12.34
C GLU A 183 -10.49 -10.18 -11.48
N GLU A 184 -10.24 -9.45 -10.39
CA GLU A 184 -11.28 -9.16 -9.43
C GLU A 184 -11.85 -7.76 -9.56
N PHE A 185 -11.05 -6.74 -9.85
CA PHE A 185 -11.47 -5.34 -9.66
C PHE A 185 -11.59 -4.52 -10.93
N ILE A 186 -11.22 -5.08 -12.09
CA ILE A 186 -11.32 -4.41 -13.38
C ILE A 186 -12.37 -5.12 -14.23
N LYS A 187 -13.28 -4.33 -14.79
CA LYS A 187 -14.24 -4.77 -15.81
C LYS A 187 -13.87 -4.12 -17.13
N GLU A 188 -13.90 -4.89 -18.21
CA GLU A 188 -13.78 -4.36 -19.57
C GLU A 188 -15.06 -3.60 -19.94
N GLU A 189 -14.91 -2.44 -20.57
CA GLU A 189 -15.99 -1.76 -21.28
C GLU A 189 -15.89 -2.12 -22.75
N LYS A 190 -16.99 -2.64 -23.31
CA LYS A 190 -17.03 -3.16 -24.68
C LYS A 190 -18.08 -2.45 -25.51
N GLU A 191 -17.75 -2.22 -26.77
CA GLU A 191 -18.69 -1.85 -27.83
C GLU A 191 -18.68 -3.00 -28.86
N GLY A 192 -19.70 -3.85 -28.79
CA GLY A 192 -19.68 -5.16 -29.45
C GLY A 192 -18.55 -6.04 -28.89
N ASP A 193 -17.71 -6.60 -29.75
CA ASP A 193 -16.55 -7.43 -29.36
C ASP A 193 -15.29 -6.61 -29.05
N LYS A 194 -15.30 -5.30 -29.33
CA LYS A 194 -14.15 -4.43 -29.14
C LYS A 194 -14.11 -3.90 -27.71
N VAL A 195 -12.99 -4.11 -27.01
CA VAL A 195 -12.69 -3.43 -25.75
C VAL A 195 -12.38 -1.97 -26.02
N ILE A 196 -13.19 -1.07 -25.48
CA ILE A 196 -13.07 0.39 -25.62
C ILE A 196 -12.52 1.06 -24.37
N GLY A 197 -12.49 0.36 -23.23
CA GLY A 197 -11.99 0.90 -21.98
C GLY A 197 -11.98 -0.12 -20.84
N TYR A 198 -11.56 0.34 -19.67
CA TYR A 198 -11.51 -0.44 -18.43
C TYR A 198 -12.12 0.38 -17.30
N ARG A 199 -13.02 -0.24 -16.53
CA ARG A 199 -13.70 0.39 -15.40
C ARG A 199 -13.47 -0.38 -14.11
N LEU A 200 -13.52 0.34 -12.99
CA LEU A 200 -13.45 -0.24 -11.66
C LEU A 200 -14.73 -1.02 -11.33
N ASP A 201 -14.60 -2.21 -10.77
CA ASP A 201 -15.69 -2.92 -10.09
C ASP A 201 -15.96 -2.30 -8.72
N LYS A 202 -16.76 -1.21 -8.73
CA LYS A 202 -17.04 -0.40 -7.54
C LYS A 202 -17.67 -1.22 -6.41
N ASP A 203 -18.59 -2.12 -6.74
CA ASP A 203 -19.35 -2.88 -5.74
C ASP A 203 -18.42 -3.77 -4.91
N LYS A 204 -17.42 -4.38 -5.55
CA LYS A 204 -16.40 -5.17 -4.83
C LYS A 204 -15.51 -4.31 -3.94
N ILE A 205 -15.10 -3.12 -4.38
CA ILE A 205 -14.32 -2.19 -3.54
C ILE A 205 -15.17 -1.71 -2.36
N THR A 206 -16.41 -1.28 -2.60
CA THR A 206 -17.34 -0.85 -1.55
C THR A 206 -17.55 -1.96 -0.52
N LYS A 207 -17.77 -3.20 -0.97
CA LYS A 207 -17.93 -4.35 -0.08
C LYS A 207 -16.65 -4.68 0.69
N ALA A 208 -15.49 -4.62 0.05
CA ALA A 208 -14.21 -4.84 0.74
C ALA A 208 -14.00 -3.81 1.87
N MET A 209 -14.42 -2.57 1.65
CA MET A 209 -14.39 -1.48 2.64
C MET A 209 -15.47 -1.60 3.73
N ASP A 210 -16.30 -2.65 3.74
CA ASP A 210 -17.12 -3.00 4.92
C ASP A 210 -16.24 -3.31 6.14
N ASN A 211 -15.03 -3.84 5.90
CA ASN A 211 -14.02 -4.00 6.93
C ASN A 211 -13.18 -2.71 7.05
N ILE A 212 -13.23 -2.07 8.22
CA ILE A 212 -12.50 -0.82 8.48
C ILE A 212 -10.98 -0.94 8.34
N GLY A 213 -10.38 -2.09 8.66
CA GLY A 213 -8.95 -2.33 8.43
C GLY A 213 -8.59 -2.31 6.94
N ILE A 214 -9.44 -2.92 6.10
CA ILE A 214 -9.31 -2.85 4.64
C ILE A 214 -9.57 -1.42 4.14
N GLY A 215 -10.62 -0.77 4.64
CA GLY A 215 -10.95 0.62 4.28
C GLY A 215 -9.82 1.60 4.60
N ALA A 216 -9.21 1.46 5.79
CA ALA A 216 -8.05 2.24 6.21
C ALA A 216 -6.82 1.99 5.32
N LEU A 217 -6.56 0.73 4.96
CA LEU A 217 -5.45 0.39 4.07
C LEU A 217 -5.63 1.01 2.68
N LEU A 218 -6.81 0.85 2.08
CA LEU A 218 -7.13 1.43 0.77
C LEU A 218 -7.05 2.96 0.82
N TYR A 219 -7.60 3.59 1.86
CA TYR A 219 -7.53 5.03 2.07
C TYR A 219 -6.09 5.53 2.19
N SER A 220 -5.26 4.85 3.00
CA SER A 220 -3.85 5.19 3.17
C SER A 220 -3.06 5.07 1.86
N ASN A 221 -3.26 3.98 1.10
CA ASN A 221 -2.67 3.83 -0.22
C ASN A 221 -3.11 4.96 -1.17
N THR A 222 -4.40 5.32 -1.17
CA THR A 222 -4.93 6.44 -1.95
C THR A 222 -4.23 7.76 -1.59
N GLN A 223 -4.09 8.09 -0.32
CA GLN A 223 -3.43 9.34 0.09
C GLN A 223 -1.94 9.35 -0.27
N ASN A 224 -1.24 8.23 -0.08
CA ASN A 224 0.17 8.10 -0.47
C ASN A 224 0.36 8.33 -1.97
N ILE A 225 -0.52 7.76 -2.81
CA ILE A 225 -0.48 7.98 -4.26
C ILE A 225 -0.73 9.44 -4.63
N LYS A 226 -1.72 10.10 -3.99
CA LYS A 226 -1.99 11.54 -4.20
C LYS A 226 -0.77 12.39 -3.84
N GLU A 227 -0.13 12.12 -2.71
CA GLU A 227 1.04 12.85 -2.26
C GLU A 227 2.25 12.63 -3.19
N MET A 228 2.49 11.39 -3.63
CA MET A 228 3.56 11.09 -4.59
C MET A 228 3.36 11.83 -5.91
N LYS A 229 2.13 11.86 -6.44
CA LYS A 229 1.81 12.62 -7.66
C LYS A 229 2.09 14.10 -7.49
N LYS A 230 1.62 14.69 -6.38
CA LYS A 230 1.88 16.11 -6.06
C LYS A 230 3.38 16.41 -6.01
N LYS A 231 4.18 15.57 -5.35
CA LYS A 231 5.65 15.73 -5.28
C LYS A 231 6.30 15.63 -6.67
N ILE A 232 5.81 14.76 -7.55
CA ILE A 232 6.31 14.63 -8.93
C ILE A 232 5.97 15.89 -9.76
N GLU A 233 4.74 16.40 -9.65
CA GLU A 233 4.30 17.62 -10.32
C GLU A 233 5.10 18.84 -9.85
N GLU A 234 5.33 18.99 -8.54
CA GLU A 234 6.15 20.06 -7.97
C GLU A 234 7.61 19.98 -8.46
N LYS A 235 8.18 18.78 -8.55
CA LYS A 235 9.55 18.59 -9.09
C LYS A 235 9.62 18.99 -10.55
N LYS A 236 8.65 18.58 -11.38
CA LYS A 236 8.59 18.96 -12.80
C LYS A 236 8.41 20.47 -12.97
N ALA A 237 7.56 21.09 -12.18
CA ALA A 237 7.36 22.55 -12.22
C ALA A 237 8.65 23.31 -11.87
N LYS A 238 9.38 22.86 -10.84
CA LYS A 238 10.69 23.45 -10.49
C LYS A 238 11.74 23.26 -11.57
N GLN A 239 11.78 22.09 -12.21
CA GLN A 239 12.71 21.81 -13.29
C GLN A 239 12.41 22.65 -14.54
N ASN A 240 11.15 22.74 -14.95
CA ASN A 240 10.74 23.61 -16.06
C ASN A 240 11.00 25.10 -15.78
N GLN A 241 10.97 25.53 -14.51
CA GLN A 241 11.36 26.89 -14.14
C GLN A 241 12.87 27.11 -14.31
N LEU A 242 13.71 26.15 -13.92
CA LEU A 242 15.16 26.22 -14.10
C LEU A 242 15.54 26.26 -15.59
N ASP A 243 14.89 25.42 -16.42
CA ASP A 243 15.13 25.36 -17.87
C ASP A 243 14.68 26.63 -18.63
N LEU A 244 13.93 27.55 -17.99
CA LEU A 244 13.53 28.85 -18.54
C LEU A 244 14.53 29.97 -18.23
N PHE A 245 15.51 29.71 -17.35
CA PHE A 245 16.57 30.66 -16.97
C PHE A 245 17.96 30.29 -17.52
N ASP A 246 18.07 29.19 -18.26
CA ASP A 246 19.23 28.79 -19.08
C ASP A 246 18.98 29.12 -20.57
#